data_AF-A0A849EDI6-F1
#
_entry.id   AF-A0A849EDI6-F1
#
_cell.length_a   1.000
_cell.length_b   1.000
_cell.length_c   1.000
_cell.angle_alpha   90.00
_cell.angle_beta   90.00
_cell.angle_gamma   90.00
#
_symmetry.space_group_name_H-M   'P 1'
#
loop_
_entity.id
_entity.type
_entity.pdbx_description
1 polymer ?
#
loop_
_entity_poly.entity_id
_entity_poly.type
_entity_poly.pdbx_seq_one_letter_code
_entity_poly.pdbx_strand_id
1 'polypeptide(L)'
;MKRLGVYALAVCLGVLLCPTVTSAEEKSFASFRVLKPELAIEAAQAAMSDCREKGYQIAVSVADRFGILQVTLRDQLAGPHTPDTSY
;
A
#
# COMPACT_ATOMS: atom_id res chain seq x y z
N MET A 1 -12.04 17.40 -63.84
CA MET A 1 -10.75 17.63 -63.12
C MET A 1 -10.85 18.62 -61.95
N LYS A 2 -11.59 19.75 -62.06
CA LYS A 2 -11.72 20.73 -60.95
C LYS A 2 -12.45 20.20 -59.70
N ARG A 3 -13.47 19.34 -59.86
CA ARG A 3 -14.22 18.74 -58.73
C ARG A 3 -13.40 17.72 -57.93
N LEU A 4 -12.45 17.03 -58.57
CA LEU A 4 -11.58 16.04 -57.92
C LEU A 4 -10.62 16.69 -56.91
N GLY A 5 -10.11 17.89 -57.22
CA GLY A 5 -9.26 18.67 -56.31
C GLY A 5 -10.01 19.21 -55.09
N VAL A 6 -11.31 19.51 -55.21
CA VAL A 6 -12.14 19.95 -54.08
C VAL A 6 -12.39 18.80 -53.11
N TYR A 7 -12.63 17.58 -53.61
CA TYR A 7 -12.77 16.40 -52.75
C TYR A 7 -11.45 16.02 -52.07
N ALA A 8 -10.31 16.12 -52.77
CA ALA A 8 -9.00 15.88 -52.16
C ALA A 8 -8.68 16.88 -51.03
N LEU A 9 -9.01 18.16 -51.24
CA LEU A 9 -8.82 19.20 -50.22
C LEU A 9 -9.75 19.00 -49.01
N ALA A 10 -11.01 18.57 -49.24
CA ALA A 10 -11.97 18.29 -48.18
C ALA A 10 -11.57 17.06 -47.33
N VAL A 11 -10.99 16.03 -47.95
CA VAL A 11 -10.49 14.84 -47.24
C VAL A 11 -9.25 15.18 -46.40
N CYS A 12 -8.32 16.00 -46.93
CA CYS A 12 -7.17 16.46 -46.15
C CYS A 12 -7.58 17.35 -44.97
N LEU A 13 -8.61 18.19 -45.11
CA LEU A 13 -9.10 19.02 -44.02
C LEU A 13 -9.80 18.20 -42.93
N GLY A 14 -10.50 17.12 -43.30
CA GLY A 14 -11.14 16.19 -42.36
C GLY A 14 -10.14 15.42 -41.49
N VAL A 15 -8.96 15.07 -42.03
CA VAL A 15 -7.90 14.37 -41.28
C VAL A 15 -7.19 15.30 -40.29
N LEU A 16 -7.08 16.60 -40.59
CA LEU A 16 -6.47 17.59 -39.69
C LEU A 16 -7.34 17.95 -38.48
N LEU A 17 -8.65 17.70 -38.55
CA LEU A 17 -9.63 18.06 -37.51
C LEU A 17 -9.91 16.91 -36.52
N CYS A 18 -9.19 15.78 -36.62
CA CYS A 18 -9.38 14.68 -35.68
C CYS A 18 -8.69 15.03 -34.34
N PRO A 19 -9.45 15.25 -33.25
CA PRO A 19 -8.83 15.48 -31.95
C PRO A 19 -8.10 14.21 -31.53
N THR A 20 -6.77 14.29 -31.40
CA THR A 20 -6.01 13.25 -30.72
C THR A 20 -6.43 13.26 -29.26
N VAL A 21 -7.28 12.31 -28.87
CA VAL A 21 -7.65 12.11 -27.47
C VAL A 21 -6.41 11.59 -26.75
N THR A 22 -5.59 12.50 -26.22
CA THR A 22 -4.51 12.13 -25.32
C THR A 22 -5.14 11.87 -23.95
N SER A 23 -5.46 10.61 -23.66
CA SER A 23 -5.76 10.22 -22.28
C SER A 23 -4.44 10.26 -21.52
N ALA A 24 -4.18 11.38 -20.85
CA ALA A 24 -3.24 11.36 -19.74
C ALA A 24 -3.83 10.39 -18.70
N GLU A 25 -3.16 9.25 -18.45
CA GLU A 25 -3.48 8.41 -17.30
C GLU A 25 -3.33 9.28 -16.05
N GLU A 26 -4.45 9.73 -15.48
CA GLU A 26 -4.45 10.20 -14.09
C GLU A 26 -3.93 9.05 -13.26
N LYS A 27 -2.71 9.19 -12.73
CA LYS A 27 -2.16 8.25 -11.75
C LYS A 27 -3.16 8.17 -10.62
N SER A 28 -3.91 7.08 -10.57
CA SER A 28 -4.88 6.80 -9.51
C SER A 28 -4.09 6.45 -8.25
N PHE A 29 -3.72 7.49 -7.49
CA PHE A 29 -3.05 7.31 -6.22
C PHE A 29 -4.08 6.93 -5.16
N ALA A 30 -3.83 5.81 -4.49
CA ALA A 30 -4.59 5.42 -3.31
C ALA A 30 -3.88 5.92 -2.04
N SER A 31 -4.62 6.62 -1.19
CA SER A 31 -4.13 7.05 0.11
C SER A 31 -4.41 5.99 1.16
N PHE A 32 -3.40 5.68 1.99
CA PHE A 32 -3.52 4.71 3.07
C PHE A 32 -3.08 5.31 4.40
N ARG A 33 -3.75 4.88 5.47
CA ARG A 33 -3.24 5.05 6.83
C ARG A 33 -2.31 3.87 7.13
N VAL A 34 -1.11 4.18 7.59
CA VAL A 34 -0.05 3.21 7.91
C VAL A 34 0.33 3.37 9.37
N LEU A 35 0.64 2.25 10.03
CA LEU A 35 1.07 2.24 11.42
C LEU A 35 2.45 2.88 11.53
N LYS A 36 2.58 3.85 12.45
CA LYS A 36 3.87 4.46 12.78
C LYS A 36 4.68 3.52 13.67
N PRO A 37 6.00 3.40 13.48
CA PRO A 37 6.85 2.54 14.29
C PRO A 37 6.76 2.83 15.79
N GLU A 38 6.64 4.09 16.20
CA GLU A 38 6.55 4.47 17.61
C GLU A 38 5.29 3.89 18.27
N LEU A 39 4.16 3.91 17.56
CA LEU A 39 2.91 3.32 18.05
C LEU A 39 2.96 1.78 18.04
N ALA A 40 3.68 1.18 17.08
CA ALA A 40 3.89 -0.27 17.07
C ALA A 40 4.69 -0.75 18.30
N ILE A 41 5.72 0.02 18.70
CA ILE A 41 6.50 -0.26 19.91
C ILE A 41 5.62 -0.13 21.15
N GLU A 42 4.86 0.96 21.27
CA GLU A 42 3.94 1.19 22.39
C GLU A 42 2.92 0.05 22.52
N ALA A 43 2.30 -0.35 21.40
CA ALA A 43 1.35 -1.46 21.37
C ALA A 43 1.98 -2.78 21.81
N ALA A 44 3.19 -3.09 21.33
CA ALA A 44 3.89 -4.32 21.70
C ALA A 44 4.24 -4.35 23.20
N GLN A 45 4.68 -3.22 23.75
CA GLN A 45 4.99 -3.08 25.18
C GLN A 45 3.74 -3.18 26.05
N ALA A 46 2.63 -2.55 25.65
CA ALA A 46 1.36 -2.62 26.37
C ALA A 46 0.81 -4.04 26.42
N ALA A 47 0.82 -4.76 25.29
CA ALA A 47 0.41 -6.16 25.23
C ALA A 47 1.29 -7.06 26.12
N MET A 48 2.61 -6.83 26.10
CA MET A 48 3.54 -7.56 26.96
C MET A 48 3.27 -7.30 28.44
N SER A 49 2.97 -6.07 28.84
CA SER A 49 2.64 -5.71 30.22
C SER A 49 1.35 -6.40 30.69
N ASP A 50 0.28 -6.33 29.89
CA ASP A 50 -1.01 -6.96 30.22
C ASP A 50 -0.89 -8.48 30.36
N CYS A 51 -0.13 -9.15 29.48
CA CYS A 51 0.10 -10.58 29.60
C CYS A 51 0.94 -10.95 30.83
N ARG A 52 1.93 -10.12 31.20
CA ARG A 52 2.72 -10.32 32.42
C ARG A 52 1.90 -10.17 33.69
N GLU A 53 1.00 -9.18 33.75
CA GLU A 53 0.07 -9.00 34.86
C GLU A 53 -0.83 -10.24 35.07
N LYS A 54 -1.13 -10.96 33.98
CA LYS A 54 -1.90 -12.21 34.00
C LYS A 54 -1.03 -13.46 34.25
N GLY A 55 0.28 -13.31 34.42
CA GLY A 55 1.21 -14.41 34.69
C GLY A 55 1.66 -15.19 33.45
N TYR A 56 1.47 -14.65 32.24
CA TYR A 56 1.92 -15.28 31.00
C TYR A 56 3.25 -14.69 30.53
N GLN A 57 4.08 -15.53 29.89
CA GLN A 57 5.27 -15.11 29.17
C GLN A 57 5.16 -15.45 27.69
N ILE A 58 5.21 -14.42 26.86
CA ILE A 58 4.82 -14.48 25.45
C ILE A 58 5.85 -13.83 24.53
N ALA A 59 5.70 -14.03 23.23
CA ALA A 59 6.23 -13.12 22.22
C ALA A 59 5.08 -12.30 21.63
N VAL A 60 5.36 -11.05 21.27
CA VAL A 60 4.42 -10.14 20.62
C VAL A 60 5.08 -9.65 19.34
N SER A 61 4.38 -9.81 18.21
CA SER A 61 4.78 -9.25 16.92
C SER A 61 3.71 -8.29 16.42
N VAL A 62 4.13 -7.16 15.84
CA VAL A 62 3.22 -6.16 15.28
C VAL A 62 3.59 -5.96 13.81
N ALA A 63 2.64 -6.27 12.93
CA ALA A 63 2.74 -6.02 11.50
C ALA A 63 1.88 -4.82 11.10
N ASP A 64 2.30 -4.10 10.05
CA ASP A 64 1.52 -2.99 9.52
C ASP A 64 0.45 -3.43 8.52
N ARG A 65 -0.23 -2.44 7.93
CA ARG A 65 -1.32 -2.65 6.95
C ARG A 65 -0.92 -3.52 5.76
N PHE A 66 0.36 -3.54 5.41
CA PHE A 66 0.87 -4.30 4.26
C PHE A 66 1.34 -5.70 4.67
N GLY A 67 1.11 -6.11 5.93
CA GLY A 67 1.56 -7.38 6.47
C GLY A 67 3.07 -7.42 6.76
N ILE A 68 3.73 -6.25 6.75
CA ILE A 68 5.16 -6.16 6.99
C ILE A 68 5.41 -6.05 8.49
N LEU A 69 6.24 -6.94 9.01
CA LEU A 69 6.64 -6.94 10.41
C LEU A 69 7.39 -5.66 10.76
N GLN A 70 6.95 -4.95 11.80
CA GLN A 70 7.63 -3.74 12.30
C GLN A 70 8.34 -3.98 13.63
N VAL A 71 7.72 -4.72 14.56
CA VAL A 71 8.24 -4.96 15.92
C VAL A 71 8.05 -6.41 16.29
N THR A 72 9.04 -7.00 16.97
CA THR A 72 8.88 -8.25 17.72
C THR A 72 9.57 -8.12 19.08
N LEU A 73 8.84 -8.43 20.15
CA LEU A 73 9.34 -8.51 21.52
C LEU A 73 9.14 -9.93 22.03
N ARG A 74 10.16 -10.51 22.67
CA ARG A 74 10.07 -11.83 23.31
C ARG A 74 10.38 -11.70 24.79
N ASP A 75 9.49 -12.24 25.64
CA ASP A 75 9.75 -12.31 27.06
C ASP A 75 10.86 -13.33 27.39
N GLN A 76 11.54 -13.15 28.52
CA GLN A 76 12.74 -13.91 28.84
C GLN A 76 12.47 -15.42 28.92
N LEU A 77 11.34 -15.83 29.52
CA LEU A 77 10.94 -17.23 29.66
C LEU A 77 9.88 -17.68 28.63
N ALA A 78 9.58 -16.86 27.62
CA ALA A 78 8.70 -17.29 26.54
C ALA A 78 9.37 -18.42 25.74
N GLY A 79 8.59 -19.44 25.35
CA GLY A 79 9.10 -20.58 24.59
C GLY A 79 9.83 -20.17 23.29
N PRO A 80 10.83 -20.94 22.82
CA PRO A 80 11.65 -20.52 21.69
C PRO A 80 10.89 -20.40 20.37
N HIS A 81 9.75 -21.09 20.24
CA HIS A 81 8.88 -21.04 19.06
C HIS A 81 7.96 -19.82 19.04
N THR A 82 7.82 -19.10 20.16
CA THR A 82 6.78 -18.07 20.26
C THR A 82 6.97 -16.89 19.29
N PRO A 83 8.20 -16.41 18.98
CA PRO A 83 8.39 -15.37 17.96
C PRO A 83 7.94 -15.79 16.56
N ASP A 84 8.17 -17.06 16.20
CA ASP A 84 7.78 -17.58 14.89
C ASP A 84 6.26 -17.76 14.79
N THR A 85 5.59 -18.03 15.90
CA THR A 85 4.12 -18.18 15.94
C THR A 85 3.37 -16.86 16.08
N SER A 86 4.04 -15.76 16.43
CA SER A 86 3.39 -14.47 16.68
C SER A 86 3.25 -13.58 15.43
N TYR A 87 3.91 -13.93 14.32
CA TYR A 87 3.87 -13.20 13.04
C TYR A 87 3.14 -13.97 11.93
#